data_AF-A0A9E4X7C9-F1
#
_entry.id   AF-A0A9E4X7C9-F1
#
_cell.length_a   1.000
_cell.length_b   1.000
_cell.length_c   1.000
_cell.angle_alpha   90.00
_cell.angle_beta   90.00
_cell.angle_gamma   90.00
#
_symmetry.space_group_name_H-M   'P 1'
#
loop_
_entity.id
_entity.type
_entity.pdbx_description
1 polymer ?
#
loop_
_entity_poly.entity_id
_entity_poly.type
_entity_poly.pdbx_seq_one_letter_code
_entity_poly.pdbx_strand_id
1 'polypeptide(L)' 'ISYRGGMGERDPWQTEGGRVTEPLLRSLGIDYGKLSDPATVAHEVQQAQTLAESSLRPVALLLTRDLMWEE' A
#
# COMPACT_ATOMS: atom_id res chain seq x y z
N ILE A 1 -0.57 4.21 3.78
CA ILE A 1 0.78 4.01 4.36
C ILE A 1 1.80 4.17 3.24
N SER A 2 2.86 4.96 3.41
CA SER A 2 3.95 5.03 2.42
C SER A 2 4.61 3.67 2.30
N TYR A 3 4.72 3.14 1.07
CA TYR A 3 5.33 1.85 0.79
C TYR A 3 6.60 2.03 -0.02
N ARG A 4 7.68 1.42 0.48
CA ARG A 4 9.06 1.68 0.08
C ARG A 4 9.82 0.37 0.00
N GLY A 5 10.94 0.32 -0.74
CA GLY A 5 11.71 -0.93 -0.83
C GLY A 5 11.06 -2.03 -1.66
N GLY A 6 10.22 -1.64 -2.62
CA GLY A 6 9.80 -2.53 -3.70
C GLY A 6 10.87 -2.68 -4.78
N MET A 7 10.58 -3.48 -5.79
CA MET A 7 11.41 -3.58 -7.00
C MET A 7 11.60 -2.20 -7.62
N GLY A 8 12.84 -1.87 -8.00
CA GLY A 8 13.16 -0.55 -8.57
C GLY A 8 13.39 0.57 -7.54
N GLU A 9 13.37 0.27 -6.23
CA GLU A 9 13.80 1.21 -5.20
C GLU A 9 15.26 1.64 -5.44
N ARG A 10 15.50 2.95 -5.47
CA ARG A 10 16.82 3.54 -5.73
C ARG A 10 17.50 4.00 -4.46
N ASP A 11 16.73 4.24 -3.39
CA ASP A 11 17.22 4.80 -2.14
C ASP A 11 17.51 3.68 -1.13
N PRO A 12 18.78 3.40 -0.77
CA PRO A 12 19.14 2.31 0.13
C PRO A 12 18.52 2.41 1.53
N TRP A 13 18.23 3.63 2.00
CA TRP A 13 17.56 3.83 3.30
C TRP A 13 16.04 3.57 3.25
N GLN A 14 15.48 3.35 2.06
CA GLN A 14 14.06 3.06 1.85
C GLN A 14 13.80 1.56 1.62
N THR A 15 14.84 0.74 1.42
CA THR A 15 14.71 -0.67 0.99
C THR A 15 14.06 -1.58 2.04
N GLU A 16 14.16 -1.25 3.32
CA GLU A 16 13.63 -2.09 4.40
C GLU A 16 12.12 -1.90 4.64
N GLY A 17 11.54 -0.80 4.18
CA GLY A 17 10.14 -0.45 4.50
C GLY A 17 9.14 -1.53 4.06
N GLY A 18 9.25 -2.01 2.83
CA GLY A 18 8.36 -3.02 2.26
C GLY A 18 8.63 -4.41 2.79
N ARG A 19 9.89 -4.70 3.12
CA ARG A 19 10.30 -5.99 3.73
C ARG A 19 9.62 -6.24 5.07
N VAL A 20 9.35 -5.19 5.85
CA VAL A 20 8.70 -5.31 7.17
C VAL A 20 7.19 -5.10 7.10
N THR A 21 6.74 -4.13 6.28
CA THR A 21 5.33 -3.71 6.25
C THR A 21 4.39 -4.85 5.82
N GLU A 22 4.70 -5.56 4.73
CA GLU A 22 3.82 -6.61 4.23
C GLU A 22 3.72 -7.82 5.16
N PRO A 23 4.83 -8.38 5.69
CA PRO A 23 4.75 -9.46 6.68
C PRO A 23 3.99 -9.04 7.94
N LEU A 24 4.13 -7.80 8.40
CA LEU A 24 3.41 -7.31 9.56
C LEU A 24 1.90 -7.25 9.30
N LEU A 25 1.45 -6.68 8.18
CA LEU A 25 0.03 -6.64 7.80
C LEU A 25 -0.57 -8.05 7.70
N ARG A 26 0.17 -8.99 7.08
CA ARG A 26 -0.23 -10.40 7.01
C ARG A 26 -0.34 -11.03 8.39
N SER A 27 0.60 -10.78 9.29
CA SER A 27 0.59 -11.33 10.66
C SER A 27 -0.59 -10.82 11.48
N LEU A 28 -1.05 -9.59 11.22
CA LEU A 28 -2.21 -8.97 11.84
C LEU A 28 -3.53 -9.35 11.16
N GLY A 29 -3.49 -10.10 10.05
CA GLY A 29 -4.68 -10.44 9.27
C GLY A 29 -5.35 -9.23 8.62
N ILE A 30 -4.58 -8.20 8.29
CA ILE A 30 -5.05 -6.97 7.65
C ILE A 30 -4.93 -7.13 6.14
N ASP A 31 -6.06 -7.08 5.44
CA ASP A 31 -6.09 -7.03 3.98
C ASP A 31 -5.40 -5.74 3.50
N TYR A 32 -4.62 -5.84 2.43
CA TYR A 32 -3.91 -4.69 1.90
C TYR A 32 -3.81 -4.67 0.38
N GLY A 33 -3.76 -3.46 -0.19
CA GLY A 33 -3.55 -3.19 -1.60
C GLY A 33 -2.44 -2.16 -1.82
N LYS A 34 -1.77 -2.22 -2.97
CA LYS A 34 -0.77 -1.23 -3.38
C LYS A 34 -1.40 -0.26 -4.38
N LEU A 35 -1.22 1.03 -4.15
CA LEU A 35 -1.66 2.09 -5.06
C LEU A 35 -0.45 2.63 -5.82
N SER A 36 -0.45 2.49 -7.14
CA SER A 36 0.67 2.89 -8.00
C SER A 36 0.27 3.74 -9.20
N ASP A 37 -1.01 3.76 -9.59
CA ASP A 37 -1.49 4.51 -10.75
C ASP A 37 -2.48 5.59 -10.30
N PRO A 38 -2.16 6.89 -10.47
CA PRO A 38 -3.08 8.00 -10.17
C PRO A 38 -4.47 7.84 -10.80
N ALA A 39 -4.56 7.21 -11.98
CA ALA A 39 -5.83 7.04 -12.69
C ALA A 39 -6.77 6.03 -11.99
N THR A 40 -6.24 5.09 -11.20
CA THR A 40 -7.03 4.05 -10.53
C THR A 40 -7.26 4.32 -9.04
N VAL A 41 -6.47 5.21 -8.42
CA VAL A 41 -6.49 5.44 -6.97
C VAL A 41 -7.89 5.69 -6.41
N ALA A 42 -8.68 6.56 -7.04
CA ALA A 42 -10.01 6.88 -6.52
C ALA A 42 -10.92 5.65 -6.44
N HIS A 43 -10.84 4.78 -7.45
CA HIS A 43 -11.62 3.54 -7.51
C HIS A 43 -11.13 2.52 -6.46
N GLU A 44 -9.82 2.32 -6.36
CA GLU A 44 -9.22 1.35 -5.43
C GLU A 44 -9.44 1.75 -3.96
N VAL A 45 -9.42 3.06 -3.67
CA VAL A 45 -9.78 3.60 -2.35
C VAL A 45 -11.23 3.26 -2.01
N GLN A 46 -12.16 3.47 -2.94
CA GLN A 46 -13.57 3.16 -2.74
C GLN A 46 -13.80 1.66 -2.48
N GLN A 47 -13.10 0.79 -3.22
CA GLN A 47 -13.17 -0.66 -3.01
C GLN A 47 -12.64 -1.07 -1.63
N ALA A 48 -11.51 -0.50 -1.20
CA ALA A 48 -10.94 -0.77 0.12
C ALA A 48 -11.86 -0.29 1.25
N GLN A 49 -12.49 0.88 1.10
CA GLN A 49 -13.50 1.38 2.04
C GLN A 49 -14.70 0.43 2.13
N THR A 50 -15.22 0.00 0.98
CA THR A 50 -16.34 -0.95 0.91
C THR A 50 -16.03 -2.26 1.65
N LEU A 51 -14.80 -2.80 1.46
CA LEU A 51 -14.35 -4.00 2.15
C LEU A 51 -14.23 -3.77 3.66
N ALA A 52 -13.61 -2.65 4.08
CA ALA A 52 -13.44 -2.32 5.48
C ALA A 52 -14.80 -2.20 6.21
N GLU A 53 -15.76 -1.51 5.60
CA GLU A 53 -17.11 -1.33 6.13
C GLU A 53 -17.89 -2.64 6.18
N SER A 54 -17.85 -3.43 5.10
CA SER A 54 -18.60 -4.69 5.01
C SER A 54 -18.06 -5.78 5.94
N SER A 55 -16.74 -5.81 6.16
CA SER A 55 -16.09 -6.81 7.00
C SER A 55 -15.94 -6.38 8.46
N LEU A 56 -16.17 -5.11 8.77
CA LEU A 56 -15.88 -4.49 10.07
C LEU A 56 -14.42 -4.74 10.51
N ARG A 57 -13.49 -4.71 9.55
CA ARG A 57 -12.06 -4.96 9.76
C ARG A 57 -11.21 -3.85 9.12
N PRO A 58 -10.01 -3.62 9.66
CA PRO A 58 -9.06 -2.71 9.01
C PRO A 58 -8.61 -3.25 7.65
N VAL A 59 -8.46 -2.33 6.69
CA VAL A 59 -7.85 -2.56 5.37
C VAL A 59 -6.76 -1.50 5.16
N ALA A 60 -5.60 -1.90 4.66
CA ALA A 60 -4.47 -1.00 4.44
C ALA A 60 -4.26 -0.70 2.94
N LEU A 61 -4.04 0.57 2.61
CA LEU A 61 -3.58 0.98 1.28
C LEU A 61 -2.13 1.46 1.36
N LEU A 62 -1.30 0.89 0.50
CA LEU A 62 0.15 1.07 0.43
C LEU A 62 0.49 1.97 -0.77
N LEU A 63 0.84 3.22 -0.51
CA LEU A 63 1.15 4.20 -1.55
C LEU A 63 2.56 3.92 -2.05
N THR A 64 2.71 3.49 -3.30
CA THR A 64 4.02 3.24 -3.89
C THR A 64 4.69 4.55 -4.32
N ARG A 65 5.98 4.46 -4.65
CA ARG A 65 6.73 5.59 -5.19
C ARG A 65 6.06 6.19 -6.44
N ASP A 66 5.58 5.33 -7.34
CA ASP A 66 5.02 5.73 -8.63
C ASP A 66 3.80 6.66 -8.48
N LEU A 67 3.08 6.53 -7.36
CA LEU A 67 1.95 7.41 -7.05
C LEU A 67 2.39 8.74 -6.40
N MET A 68 3.51 8.74 -5.68
CA MET A 68 3.89 9.87 -4.85
C MET A 68 4.75 10.92 -5.58
N TRP A 69 5.42 10.53 -6.68
CA TRP A 69 6.45 11.35 -7.32
C TRP A 69 6.12 11.48 -8.81
N GLU A 70 5.99 12.72 -9.29
CA GLU A 70 5.99 13.03 -10.73
C GLU A 70 7.47 13.08 -11.20
N GLU A 71 7.77 12.58 -12.40
CA GLU A 71 9.13 12.62 -12.98
C GLU A 71 9.63 14.05 -13.27
#